data_AF-A0A2X3M0S3-F1
#
_entry.id   AF-A0A2X3M0S3-F1
#
_cell.length_a   1.000
_cell.length_b   1.000
_cell.length_c   1.000
_cell.angle_alpha   90.00
_cell.angle_beta   90.00
_cell.angle_gamma   90.00
#
_symmetry.space_group_name_H-M   'P 1'
#
loop_
_entity.id
_entity.type
_entity.pdbx_description
1 polymer ?
#
loop_
_entity_poly.entity_id
_entity_poly.type
_entity_poly.pdbx_seq_one_letter_code
_entity_poly.pdbx_strand_id
1 'polypeptide(L)'
;MKVSSEVSGYKNYNIVCDALRSIMDLGRYIYDNEQYDEFYKLISPSLEHRAQYSLGDPEYRFFDLYMSTVRDNILSKNYLAFSLNTRFLTEKFRYPESSDDGETLSIIENKMVSCVRQVITLLIIRLCYLSEKSDGHQEELRIIKQNLMKWLAPSFLEDLFYKSGVYDVIFTVPSEPDFDASRTLRDIPDYEVATFSINNDAFKAVSLLMTQTLFNKNNLNPIFIRNKKEFIKNTKITTHELQSLISYLKGDEFSALLELINEGSSQETNRMEVAEHLESIISVKNELIANSIVSSDLDKVLVNKYIDKVSISLGGYFNKFVDIDSIPVSNSVVCNPFYSLINKREVLQSIDKVHYSMNSSHHAEVFVYAWLHKMLDGIKGQYKDVNEIEDVSELPSDKLITIHYMVKGEASVYRYSKGMRITDSKGVLGLGSPGLYYMDFLSVFSCLRNTNLFDLKIESISDENISLVKGLYNFKDENPLMYALMSIRINLEFINNDGLSFYYISVDSCKKITALHEQKLRLSFNDKKPMDDIGELSD
;
A
#
# COMPACT_ATOMS: atom_id res chain seq x y z
N MET A 1 46.05 26.82 18.04
CA MET A 1 45.81 27.22 16.64
C MET A 1 46.11 26.04 15.71
N LYS A 2 45.14 25.20 15.41
CA LYS A 2 45.24 24.11 14.41
C LYS A 2 44.03 24.05 13.45
N VAL A 3 43.11 25.02 13.57
CA VAL A 3 41.80 25.03 12.90
C VAL A 3 41.84 25.81 11.57
N SER A 4 42.91 26.54 11.25
CA SER A 4 42.97 27.39 10.05
C SER A 4 43.55 26.72 8.79
N SER A 5 44.33 25.63 8.92
CA SER A 5 44.94 24.94 7.78
C SER A 5 44.05 23.84 7.18
N GLU A 6 43.22 23.18 7.99
CA GLU A 6 42.28 22.17 7.50
C GLU A 6 41.15 22.84 6.71
N VAL A 7 40.55 23.91 7.24
CA VAL A 7 39.46 24.66 6.58
C VAL A 7 39.89 25.32 5.26
N SER A 8 41.16 25.73 5.12
CA SER A 8 41.68 26.29 3.86
C SER A 8 41.95 25.22 2.79
N GLY A 9 42.35 24.01 3.20
CA GLY A 9 42.48 22.85 2.31
C GLY A 9 41.16 22.43 1.67
N TYR A 10 40.09 22.31 2.46
CA TYR A 10 38.75 21.97 1.95
C TYR A 10 38.20 22.98 0.94
N LYS A 11 38.37 24.28 1.18
CA LYS A 11 37.93 25.31 0.21
C LYS A 11 38.66 25.19 -1.12
N ASN A 12 39.92 24.76 -1.10
CA ASN A 12 40.73 24.60 -2.31
C ASN A 12 40.28 23.39 -3.15
N TYR A 13 39.90 22.27 -2.52
CA TYR A 13 39.40 21.09 -3.24
C TYR A 13 38.08 21.35 -3.98
N ASN A 14 37.14 22.08 -3.37
CA ASN A 14 35.87 22.42 -4.03
C ASN A 14 36.10 23.24 -5.30
N ILE A 15 36.90 24.31 -5.19
CA ILE A 15 37.18 25.19 -6.34
C ILE A 15 37.82 24.40 -7.48
N VAL A 16 38.77 23.51 -7.18
CA VAL A 16 39.43 22.68 -8.20
C VAL A 16 38.45 21.68 -8.82
N CYS A 17 37.60 21.03 -8.01
CA CYS A 17 36.60 20.10 -8.52
C CYS A 17 35.56 20.81 -9.40
N ASP A 18 35.06 21.97 -8.98
CA ASP A 18 34.09 22.77 -9.73
C ASP A 18 34.67 23.28 -11.05
N ALA A 19 35.94 23.70 -11.04
CA ALA A 19 36.64 24.11 -12.26
C ALA A 19 36.82 22.94 -13.24
N LEU A 20 37.27 21.78 -12.75
CA LEU A 20 37.39 20.57 -13.58
C LEU A 20 36.04 20.10 -14.12
N ARG A 21 35.00 20.13 -13.29
CA ARG A 21 33.63 19.83 -13.71
C ARG A 21 33.20 20.74 -14.85
N SER A 22 33.35 22.06 -14.67
CA SER A 22 32.98 23.06 -15.67
C SER A 22 33.74 22.86 -17.00
N ILE A 23 35.02 22.51 -16.92
CA ILE A 23 35.85 22.20 -18.11
C ILE A 23 35.33 20.95 -18.83
N MET A 24 34.99 19.89 -18.09
CA MET A 24 34.42 18.67 -18.68
C MET A 24 33.03 18.89 -19.27
N ASP A 25 32.18 19.65 -18.59
CA ASP A 25 30.82 19.97 -19.05
C ASP A 25 30.85 20.85 -20.30
N LEU A 26 31.73 21.86 -20.32
CA LEU A 26 31.98 22.64 -21.53
C LEU A 26 32.47 21.74 -22.67
N GLY A 27 33.40 20.82 -22.38
CA GLY A 27 33.87 19.82 -23.35
C GLY A 27 32.73 19.00 -23.95
N ARG A 28 31.80 18.51 -23.12
CA ARG A 28 30.61 17.76 -23.59
C ARG A 28 29.68 18.60 -24.47
N TYR A 29 29.63 19.91 -24.21
CA TYR A 29 28.75 20.82 -24.95
C TYR A 29 29.33 21.21 -26.32
N ILE A 30 30.66 21.37 -26.43
CA ILE A 30 31.30 21.89 -27.65
C ILE A 30 31.81 20.80 -28.60
N TYR A 31 32.14 19.62 -28.08
CA TYR A 31 32.72 18.53 -28.87
C TYR A 31 31.67 17.52 -29.29
N ASP A 32 31.84 16.92 -30.46
CA ASP A 32 31.17 15.67 -30.79
C ASP A 32 31.72 14.50 -29.95
N ASN A 33 31.07 13.32 -30.03
CA ASN A 33 31.42 12.19 -29.18
C ASN A 33 32.86 11.68 -29.38
N GLU A 34 33.41 11.76 -30.60
CA GLU A 34 34.77 11.31 -30.90
C GLU A 34 35.81 12.31 -30.37
N GLN A 35 35.57 13.60 -30.60
CA GLN A 35 36.40 14.69 -30.07
C GLN A 35 36.38 14.73 -28.54
N TYR A 36 35.21 14.49 -27.94
CA TYR A 36 35.08 14.42 -26.49
C TYR A 36 35.87 13.24 -25.91
N ASP A 37 35.88 12.09 -26.58
CA ASP A 37 36.68 10.94 -26.15
C ASP A 37 38.18 11.26 -26.14
N GLU A 38 38.71 11.89 -27.20
CA GLU A 38 40.11 12.32 -27.25
C GLU A 38 40.44 13.35 -26.16
N PHE A 39 39.56 14.32 -25.94
CA PHE A 39 39.68 15.25 -24.82
C PHE A 39 39.67 14.53 -23.47
N TYR A 40 38.76 13.57 -23.28
CA TYR A 40 38.61 12.85 -22.03
C TYR A 40 39.83 11.96 -21.74
N LYS A 41 40.40 11.29 -22.75
CA LYS A 41 41.66 10.51 -22.63
C LYS A 41 42.82 11.33 -22.08
N LEU A 42 42.88 12.64 -22.37
CA LEU A 42 43.92 13.52 -21.85
C LEU A 42 43.74 13.84 -20.35
N ILE A 43 42.49 13.94 -19.89
CA ILE A 43 42.17 14.36 -18.52
C ILE A 43 42.01 13.15 -17.58
N SER A 44 41.51 12.02 -18.10
CA SER A 44 41.17 10.83 -17.31
C SER A 44 42.32 10.35 -16.42
N PRO A 45 43.60 10.30 -16.85
CA PRO A 45 44.69 9.83 -15.99
C PRO A 45 44.88 10.68 -14.74
N SER A 46 44.68 12.01 -14.85
CA SER A 46 44.77 12.90 -13.69
C SER A 46 43.58 12.74 -12.75
N LEU A 47 42.38 12.58 -13.31
CA LEU A 47 41.17 12.32 -12.54
C LEU A 47 41.22 10.97 -11.83
N GLU A 48 41.65 9.91 -12.52
CA GLU A 48 41.85 8.55 -11.98
C GLU A 48 42.81 8.59 -10.79
N HIS A 49 43.98 9.23 -10.97
CA HIS A 49 44.97 9.37 -9.90
C HIS A 49 44.39 10.12 -8.69
N ARG A 50 43.67 11.23 -8.91
CA ARG A 50 43.05 12.00 -7.81
C ARG A 50 41.93 11.22 -7.13
N ALA A 51 41.08 10.53 -7.89
CA ALA A 51 40.01 9.71 -7.33
C ALA A 51 40.57 8.55 -6.48
N GLN A 52 41.70 7.96 -6.86
CA GLN A 52 42.32 6.85 -6.14
C GLN A 52 43.15 7.28 -4.92
N TYR A 53 43.89 8.39 -5.02
CA TYR A 53 44.94 8.74 -4.05
C TYR A 53 44.70 10.09 -3.35
N SER A 54 43.45 10.54 -3.19
CA SER A 54 43.14 11.76 -2.42
C SER A 54 43.34 11.57 -0.90
N LEU A 55 44.57 11.23 -0.50
CA LEU A 55 45.05 11.20 0.87
C LEU A 55 44.97 12.62 1.45
N GLY A 56 43.87 12.91 2.16
CA GLY A 56 43.63 14.21 2.81
C GLY A 56 42.32 14.91 2.43
N ASP A 57 41.49 14.33 1.56
CA ASP A 57 40.10 14.76 1.35
C ASP A 57 39.13 13.74 1.98
N PRO A 58 38.70 13.95 3.24
CA PRO A 58 37.86 12.98 3.93
C PRO A 58 36.42 12.94 3.39
N GLU A 59 36.03 13.88 2.52
CA GLU A 59 34.74 13.83 1.82
C GLU A 59 34.85 13.11 0.47
N TYR A 60 36.05 12.77 -0.01
CA TYR A 60 36.27 12.08 -1.29
C TYR A 60 35.63 12.83 -2.48
N ARG A 61 35.78 14.15 -2.56
CA ARG A 61 35.14 15.03 -3.57
C ARG A 61 35.64 14.79 -4.98
N PHE A 62 36.92 14.48 -5.17
CA PHE A 62 37.43 14.06 -6.49
C PHE A 62 36.82 12.73 -6.94
N PHE A 63 36.53 11.83 -6.00
CA PHE A 63 35.81 10.61 -6.30
C PHE A 63 34.36 10.92 -6.70
N ASP A 64 33.68 11.81 -5.98
CA ASP A 64 32.32 12.26 -6.34
C ASP A 64 32.27 12.91 -7.73
N LEU A 65 33.25 13.75 -8.06
CA LEU A 65 33.41 14.32 -9.40
C LEU A 65 33.59 13.23 -10.46
N TYR A 66 34.41 12.21 -10.16
CA TYR A 66 34.60 11.07 -11.05
C TYR A 66 33.31 10.28 -11.24
N MET A 67 32.56 9.98 -10.16
CA MET A 67 31.26 9.29 -10.23
C MET A 67 30.24 10.10 -11.03
N SER A 68 30.15 11.43 -10.82
CA SER A 68 29.30 12.30 -11.63
C SER A 68 29.68 12.21 -13.11
N THR A 69 30.97 12.23 -13.41
CA THR A 69 31.49 12.13 -14.78
C THR A 69 31.11 10.80 -15.44
N VAL A 70 31.16 9.69 -14.70
CA VAL A 70 30.70 8.38 -15.17
C VAL A 70 29.23 8.46 -15.59
N ARG A 71 28.37 8.99 -14.70
CA ARG A 71 26.94 9.17 -14.97
C ARG A 71 26.72 10.07 -16.19
N ASP A 72 27.36 11.22 -16.23
CA ASP A 72 27.18 12.21 -17.30
C ASP A 72 27.62 11.64 -18.66
N ASN A 73 28.67 10.82 -18.69
CA ASN A 73 29.09 10.15 -19.93
C ASN A 73 28.07 9.11 -20.44
N ILE A 74 27.34 8.43 -19.54
CA ILE A 74 26.23 7.55 -19.93
C ILE A 74 25.07 8.39 -20.50
N LEU A 75 24.68 9.47 -19.80
CA LEU A 75 23.55 10.32 -20.18
C LEU A 75 23.78 11.03 -21.51
N SER A 76 24.99 11.52 -21.75
CA SER A 76 25.39 12.16 -23.00
C SER A 76 25.74 11.17 -24.11
N LYS A 77 25.60 9.85 -23.89
CA LYS A 77 25.92 8.80 -24.86
C LYS A 77 27.40 8.82 -25.32
N ASN A 78 28.30 9.33 -24.47
CA ASN A 78 29.75 9.36 -24.67
C ASN A 78 30.37 8.02 -24.28
N TYR A 79 30.00 6.95 -25.01
CA TYR A 79 30.29 5.59 -24.58
C TYR A 79 31.77 5.21 -24.58
N LEU A 80 32.59 5.82 -25.44
CA LEU A 80 34.03 5.59 -25.46
C LEU A 80 34.70 6.11 -24.18
N ALA A 81 34.36 7.35 -23.79
CA ALA A 81 34.79 7.93 -22.52
C ALA A 81 34.26 7.12 -21.31
N PHE A 82 33.00 6.68 -21.37
CA PHE A 82 32.42 5.81 -20.35
C PHE A 82 33.13 4.45 -20.24
N SER A 83 33.61 3.88 -21.34
CA SER A 83 34.39 2.63 -21.31
C SER A 83 35.76 2.82 -20.63
N LEU A 84 36.36 4.00 -20.72
CA LEU A 84 37.55 4.34 -19.91
C LEU A 84 37.21 4.37 -18.42
N ASN A 85 36.09 4.99 -18.05
CA ASN A 85 35.59 5.00 -16.67
C ASN A 85 35.32 3.60 -16.13
N THR A 86 34.63 2.79 -16.94
CA THR A 86 34.30 1.40 -16.61
C THR A 86 35.59 0.63 -16.34
N ARG A 87 36.56 0.65 -17.25
CA ARG A 87 37.84 -0.04 -17.06
C ARG A 87 38.55 0.39 -15.77
N PHE A 88 38.56 1.67 -15.44
CA PHE A 88 39.18 2.14 -14.20
C PHE A 88 38.45 1.59 -12.97
N LEU A 89 37.14 1.79 -12.87
CA LEU A 89 36.36 1.45 -11.67
C LEU A 89 36.14 -0.05 -11.48
N THR A 90 35.98 -0.82 -12.56
CA THR A 90 35.67 -2.25 -12.47
C THR A 90 36.91 -3.14 -12.44
N GLU A 91 38.07 -2.67 -12.92
CA GLU A 91 39.28 -3.50 -13.05
C GLU A 91 40.53 -2.93 -12.34
N LYS A 92 40.69 -1.60 -12.26
CA LYS A 92 41.95 -0.98 -11.77
C LYS A 92 41.88 -0.37 -10.38
N PHE A 93 40.71 0.13 -9.99
CA PHE A 93 40.53 0.80 -8.71
C PHE A 93 40.81 -0.16 -7.55
N ARG A 94 41.72 0.21 -6.65
CA ARG A 94 42.08 -0.58 -5.46
C ARG A 94 41.79 0.23 -4.20
N TYR A 95 41.23 -0.43 -3.20
CA TYR A 95 40.80 0.18 -1.93
C TYR A 95 41.90 0.98 -1.24
N PRO A 96 41.65 2.26 -0.93
CA PRO A 96 42.51 3.00 -0.01
C PRO A 96 42.24 2.63 1.45
N GLU A 97 40.96 2.38 1.82
CA GLU A 97 40.51 2.20 3.21
C GLU A 97 39.29 1.25 3.29
N SER A 98 39.38 0.22 4.15
CA SER A 98 38.28 -0.70 4.50
C SER A 98 37.76 -0.39 5.91
N SER A 99 36.47 -0.63 6.18
CA SER A 99 35.99 -0.59 7.58
C SER A 99 36.70 -1.64 8.45
N ASP A 100 36.93 -1.31 9.72
CA ASP A 100 37.60 -2.20 10.69
C ASP A 100 36.65 -3.25 11.29
N ASP A 101 35.34 -3.06 11.21
CA ASP A 101 34.34 -3.92 11.85
C ASP A 101 33.92 -5.14 11.01
N GLY A 102 34.37 -5.20 9.75
CA GLY A 102 34.11 -6.32 8.84
C GLY A 102 32.67 -6.47 8.35
N GLU A 103 31.75 -5.57 8.75
CA GLU A 103 30.33 -5.62 8.37
C GLU A 103 29.84 -4.34 7.70
N THR A 104 30.30 -3.17 8.17
CA THR A 104 29.90 -1.89 7.57
C THR A 104 30.77 -1.54 6.37
N LEU A 105 30.33 -0.53 5.61
CA LEU A 105 31.11 0.03 4.52
C LEU A 105 31.76 1.33 4.97
N SER A 106 33.03 1.52 4.61
CA SER A 106 33.67 2.84 4.64
C SER A 106 32.95 3.81 3.70
N ILE A 107 33.24 5.10 3.82
CA ILE A 107 32.62 6.14 2.97
C ILE A 107 32.85 5.83 1.49
N ILE A 108 34.07 5.44 1.12
CA ILE A 108 34.43 5.14 -0.28
C ILE A 108 33.79 3.83 -0.76
N GLU A 109 33.77 2.78 0.08
CA GLU A 109 33.08 1.51 -0.23
C GLU A 109 31.59 1.75 -0.48
N ASN A 110 30.93 2.56 0.36
CA ASN A 110 29.53 2.92 0.20
C ASN A 110 29.27 3.65 -1.11
N LYS A 111 30.07 4.67 -1.44
CA LYS A 111 29.96 5.44 -2.69
C LYS A 111 30.19 4.55 -3.92
N MET A 112 31.14 3.61 -3.86
CA MET A 112 31.39 2.64 -4.94
C MET A 112 30.22 1.69 -5.17
N VAL A 113 29.69 1.08 -4.12
CA VAL A 113 28.54 0.16 -4.22
C VAL A 113 27.32 0.91 -4.74
N SER A 114 27.10 2.14 -4.27
CA SER A 114 26.03 3.02 -4.76
C SER A 114 26.20 3.33 -6.24
N CYS A 115 27.42 3.62 -6.69
CA CYS A 115 27.73 3.85 -8.10
C CYS A 115 27.45 2.61 -8.96
N VAL A 116 27.86 1.40 -8.54
CA VAL A 116 27.54 0.16 -9.26
C VAL A 116 26.03 0.01 -9.45
N ARG A 117 25.25 0.15 -8.37
CA ARG A 117 23.79 0.08 -8.41
C ARG A 117 23.21 1.10 -9.40
N GLN A 118 23.67 2.35 -9.34
CA GLN A 118 23.20 3.43 -10.22
C GLN A 118 23.56 3.16 -11.69
N VAL A 119 24.82 2.86 -11.99
CA VAL A 119 25.29 2.62 -13.36
C VAL A 119 24.57 1.45 -14.00
N ILE A 120 24.41 0.33 -13.30
CA ILE A 120 23.63 -0.81 -13.80
C ILE A 120 22.20 -0.41 -14.09
N THR A 121 21.56 0.35 -13.19
CA THR A 121 20.19 0.86 -13.39
C THR A 121 20.09 1.69 -14.67
N LEU A 122 21.01 2.64 -14.88
CA LEU A 122 21.05 3.48 -16.07
C LEU A 122 21.28 2.65 -17.36
N LEU A 123 22.19 1.68 -17.33
CA LEU A 123 22.45 0.80 -18.46
C LEU A 123 21.23 -0.07 -18.79
N ILE A 124 20.50 -0.59 -17.78
CA ILE A 124 19.27 -1.36 -17.99
C ILE A 124 18.18 -0.48 -18.62
N ILE A 125 18.01 0.75 -18.15
CA ILE A 125 17.01 1.68 -18.71
C ILE A 125 17.28 1.87 -20.20
N ARG A 126 18.52 2.18 -20.58
CA ARG A 126 18.89 2.38 -21.98
C ARG A 126 18.77 1.07 -22.78
N LEU A 127 19.22 -0.05 -22.22
CA LEU A 127 19.12 -1.37 -22.86
C LEU A 127 17.67 -1.74 -23.20
N CYS A 128 16.75 -1.63 -22.24
CA CYS A 128 15.33 -1.92 -22.45
C CYS A 128 14.75 -1.00 -23.53
N TYR A 129 15.01 0.31 -23.44
CA TYR A 129 14.53 1.27 -24.42
C TYR A 129 15.02 0.95 -25.84
N LEU A 130 16.32 0.66 -26.00
CA LEU A 130 16.89 0.32 -27.31
C LEU A 130 16.35 -1.00 -27.86
N SER A 131 16.04 -1.97 -27.00
CA SER A 131 15.49 -3.27 -27.43
C SER A 131 14.07 -3.16 -28.01
N GLU A 132 13.31 -2.14 -27.60
CA GLU A 132 11.96 -1.86 -28.10
C GLU A 132 11.95 -1.07 -29.42
N LYS A 133 13.08 -0.43 -29.78
CA LYS A 133 13.21 0.35 -31.01
C LYS A 133 13.72 -0.54 -32.15
N SER A 134 12.88 -0.73 -33.16
CA SER A 134 12.99 -1.83 -34.12
C SER A 134 14.13 -1.75 -35.15
N ASP A 135 14.89 -0.65 -35.30
CA ASP A 135 16.03 -0.61 -36.24
C ASP A 135 17.08 0.47 -35.88
N GLY A 136 18.35 0.18 -36.17
CA GLY A 136 19.46 1.17 -36.21
C GLY A 136 20.41 1.25 -35.00
N HIS A 137 20.07 0.62 -33.86
CA HIS A 137 20.83 0.78 -32.60
C HIS A 137 21.72 -0.41 -32.23
N GLN A 138 22.03 -1.32 -33.16
CA GLN A 138 22.75 -2.56 -32.86
C GLN A 138 24.13 -2.33 -32.24
N GLU A 139 24.86 -1.32 -32.71
CA GLU A 139 26.19 -1.00 -32.19
C GLU A 139 26.12 -0.38 -30.78
N GLU A 140 25.17 0.52 -30.54
CA GLU A 140 24.92 1.09 -29.22
C GLU A 140 24.52 -0.01 -28.22
N LEU A 141 23.61 -0.90 -28.61
CA LEU A 141 23.16 -2.02 -27.83
C LEU A 141 24.31 -2.99 -27.51
N ARG A 142 25.21 -3.25 -28.45
CA ARG A 142 26.44 -4.03 -28.23
C ARG A 142 27.34 -3.38 -27.17
N ILE A 143 27.56 -2.07 -27.24
CA ILE A 143 28.39 -1.32 -26.29
C ILE A 143 27.76 -1.31 -24.89
N ILE A 144 26.46 -1.08 -24.79
CA ILE A 144 25.73 -1.11 -23.51
C ILE A 144 25.85 -2.49 -22.85
N LYS A 145 25.62 -3.58 -23.60
CA LYS A 145 25.77 -4.96 -23.09
C LYS A 145 27.18 -5.23 -22.57
N GLN A 146 28.21 -4.83 -23.32
CA GLN A 146 29.60 -5.03 -22.93
C GLN A 146 29.96 -4.30 -21.64
N ASN A 147 29.55 -3.03 -21.50
CA ASN A 147 29.79 -2.29 -20.27
C ASN A 147 28.97 -2.87 -19.11
N LEU A 148 27.71 -3.25 -19.33
CA LEU A 148 26.85 -3.86 -18.31
C LEU A 148 27.48 -5.13 -17.72
N MET A 149 28.02 -6.03 -18.55
CA MET A 149 28.71 -7.24 -18.07
C MET A 149 29.91 -6.91 -17.18
N LYS A 150 30.67 -5.85 -17.48
CA LYS A 150 31.79 -5.40 -16.63
C LYS A 150 31.30 -4.84 -15.29
N TRP A 151 30.21 -4.10 -15.30
CA TRP A 151 29.62 -3.51 -14.09
C TRP A 151 28.89 -4.53 -13.22
N LEU A 152 28.48 -5.68 -13.75
CA LEU A 152 27.90 -6.77 -12.98
C LEU A 152 28.92 -7.54 -12.15
N ALA A 153 30.18 -7.62 -12.62
CA ALA A 153 31.26 -8.33 -11.93
C ALA A 153 32.54 -7.48 -11.79
N PRO A 154 32.49 -6.28 -11.18
CA PRO A 154 33.68 -5.50 -10.88
C PRO A 154 34.54 -6.23 -9.85
N SER A 155 35.86 -6.21 -10.04
CA SER A 155 36.82 -6.98 -9.25
C SER A 155 36.75 -6.67 -7.75
N PHE A 156 36.40 -5.43 -7.42
CA PHE A 156 36.33 -4.99 -6.04
C PHE A 156 35.20 -5.66 -5.24
N LEU A 157 34.10 -6.07 -5.89
CA LEU A 157 33.00 -6.73 -5.17
C LEU A 157 33.40 -8.09 -4.57
N GLU A 158 34.47 -8.71 -5.08
CA GLU A 158 35.05 -9.92 -4.47
C GLU A 158 35.47 -9.71 -3.01
N ASP A 159 35.84 -8.49 -2.63
CA ASP A 159 36.26 -8.17 -1.26
C ASP A 159 35.11 -7.65 -0.38
N LEU A 160 33.95 -7.35 -0.96
CA LEU A 160 32.83 -6.72 -0.23
C LEU A 160 31.60 -7.59 -0.08
N PHE A 161 31.41 -8.63 -0.91
CA PHE A 161 30.14 -9.36 -0.99
C PHE A 161 29.68 -9.97 0.35
N TYR A 162 30.59 -10.22 1.30
CA TYR A 162 30.26 -10.77 2.62
C TYR A 162 29.84 -9.70 3.65
N LYS A 163 30.04 -8.41 3.37
CA LYS A 163 29.68 -7.29 4.25
C LYS A 163 28.18 -6.99 4.12
N SER A 164 27.48 -6.93 5.25
CA SER A 164 26.03 -6.64 5.29
C SER A 164 25.70 -5.26 4.71
N GLY A 165 26.57 -4.27 4.91
CA GLY A 165 26.40 -2.92 4.39
C GLY A 165 26.31 -2.83 2.86
N VAL A 166 26.85 -3.79 2.10
CA VAL A 166 26.68 -3.86 0.64
C VAL A 166 25.21 -4.02 0.28
N TYR A 167 24.52 -4.93 0.95
CA TYR A 167 23.11 -5.21 0.70
C TYR A 167 22.25 -4.03 1.12
N ASP A 168 22.59 -3.35 2.22
CA ASP A 168 21.87 -2.13 2.61
C ASP A 168 21.91 -1.06 1.50
N VAL A 169 23.08 -0.85 0.89
CA VAL A 169 23.24 0.13 -0.20
C VAL A 169 22.52 -0.31 -1.46
N ILE A 170 22.65 -1.59 -1.86
CA ILE A 170 22.03 -2.11 -3.09
C ILE A 170 20.49 -2.01 -3.02
N PHE A 171 19.89 -2.26 -1.85
CA PHE A 171 18.43 -2.22 -1.66
C PHE A 171 17.89 -0.83 -1.29
N THR A 172 18.74 0.20 -1.23
CA THR A 172 18.29 1.57 -0.95
C THR A 172 17.47 2.12 -2.13
N VAL A 173 16.38 2.81 -1.83
CA VAL A 173 15.47 3.42 -2.83
C VAL A 173 16.21 4.54 -3.61
N PRO A 174 16.12 4.60 -4.96
CA PRO A 174 16.67 5.68 -5.78
C PRO A 174 16.23 7.09 -5.37
N SER A 175 17.04 8.11 -5.68
CA SER A 175 16.78 9.52 -5.34
C SER A 175 16.25 10.33 -6.53
N GLU A 176 15.75 11.56 -6.30
CA GLU A 176 15.18 12.43 -7.36
C GLU A 176 16.08 12.61 -8.61
N PRO A 177 17.40 12.86 -8.50
CA PRO A 177 18.30 12.97 -9.66
C PRO A 177 18.35 11.73 -10.57
N ASP A 178 17.93 10.57 -10.07
CA ASP A 178 17.86 9.34 -10.87
C ASP A 178 16.66 9.38 -11.83
N PHE A 179 15.59 10.11 -11.52
CA PHE A 179 14.41 10.25 -12.38
C PHE A 179 14.70 11.07 -13.65
N ASP A 180 15.41 12.20 -13.53
CA ASP A 180 15.79 13.02 -14.68
C ASP A 180 16.72 12.24 -15.63
N ALA A 181 17.68 11.53 -15.06
CA ALA A 181 18.56 10.62 -15.81
C ALA A 181 17.77 9.57 -16.61
N SER A 182 16.74 9.00 -15.99
CA SER A 182 15.87 8.02 -16.63
C SER A 182 15.10 8.58 -17.83
N ARG A 183 14.59 9.82 -17.71
CA ARG A 183 13.90 10.50 -18.81
C ARG A 183 14.85 10.73 -19.99
N THR A 184 16.05 11.25 -19.72
CA THR A 184 17.08 11.46 -20.74
C THR A 184 17.43 10.18 -21.48
N LEU A 185 17.61 9.06 -20.77
CA LEU A 185 18.00 7.79 -21.40
C LEU A 185 16.89 7.13 -22.22
N ARG A 186 15.62 7.46 -21.91
CA ARG A 186 14.45 7.03 -22.69
C ARG A 186 14.10 8.00 -23.83
N ASP A 187 14.92 9.03 -24.04
CA ASP A 187 14.68 10.11 -25.00
C ASP A 187 13.28 10.76 -24.82
N ILE A 188 12.80 10.88 -23.58
CA ILE A 188 11.50 11.49 -23.26
C ILE A 188 11.66 13.03 -23.19
N PRO A 189 10.87 13.81 -23.93
CA PRO A 189 10.91 15.27 -23.87
C PRO A 189 10.57 15.84 -22.48
N ASP A 190 11.08 17.05 -22.18
CA ASP A 190 10.95 17.71 -20.87
C ASP A 190 9.49 17.99 -20.41
N TYR A 191 8.51 17.86 -21.30
CA TYR A 191 7.10 18.15 -21.04
C TYR A 191 6.14 16.95 -21.16
N GLU A 192 6.64 15.75 -21.48
CA GLU A 192 5.80 14.56 -21.52
C GLU A 192 5.70 13.91 -20.14
N VAL A 193 4.46 13.68 -19.69
CA VAL A 193 4.19 12.90 -18.49
C VAL A 193 4.26 11.43 -18.86
N ALA A 194 5.34 10.78 -18.44
CA ALA A 194 5.49 9.34 -18.59
C ALA A 194 5.33 8.63 -17.24
N THR A 195 4.57 7.54 -17.22
CA THR A 195 4.26 6.76 -16.00
C THR A 195 5.37 5.79 -15.60
N PHE A 196 6.63 6.06 -15.97
CA PHE A 196 7.72 5.12 -15.69
C PHE A 196 8.22 5.27 -14.25
N SER A 197 8.44 4.13 -13.59
CA SER A 197 8.95 4.06 -12.21
C SER A 197 10.43 3.71 -12.22
N ILE A 198 11.30 4.64 -11.81
CA ILE A 198 12.74 4.37 -11.61
C ILE A 198 12.97 3.22 -10.61
N ASN A 199 12.06 3.05 -9.64
CA ASN A 199 12.16 1.99 -8.65
C ASN A 199 12.07 0.62 -9.33
N ASN A 200 11.25 0.47 -10.38
CA ASN A 200 11.17 -0.77 -11.12
C ASN A 200 12.50 -1.06 -11.83
N ASP A 201 13.12 -0.08 -12.47
CA ASP A 201 14.41 -0.26 -13.14
C ASP A 201 15.53 -0.59 -12.13
N ALA A 202 15.52 0.08 -10.97
CA ALA A 202 16.44 -0.22 -9.88
C ALA A 202 16.23 -1.65 -9.36
N PHE A 203 14.99 -2.14 -9.27
CA PHE A 203 14.74 -3.53 -8.89
C PHE A 203 15.21 -4.51 -9.96
N LYS A 204 15.17 -4.17 -11.25
CA LYS A 204 15.82 -4.98 -12.30
C LYS A 204 17.34 -5.04 -12.09
N ALA A 205 17.96 -3.90 -11.75
CA ALA A 205 19.40 -3.84 -11.44
C ALA A 205 19.78 -4.68 -10.22
N VAL A 206 19.03 -4.56 -9.12
CA VAL A 206 19.23 -5.39 -7.92
C VAL A 206 19.05 -6.87 -8.26
N SER A 207 18.02 -7.23 -9.04
CA SER A 207 17.77 -8.60 -9.45
C SER A 207 18.93 -9.20 -10.24
N LEU A 208 19.50 -8.45 -11.19
CA LEU A 208 20.69 -8.88 -11.92
C LEU A 208 21.91 -9.01 -11.01
N LEU A 209 22.17 -8.02 -10.16
CA LEU A 209 23.31 -8.03 -9.23
C LEU A 209 23.31 -9.25 -8.33
N MET A 210 22.15 -9.63 -7.82
CA MET A 210 21.99 -10.71 -6.83
C MET A 210 21.87 -12.11 -7.46
N THR A 211 21.66 -12.19 -8.77
CA THR A 211 21.47 -13.45 -9.49
C THR A 211 22.76 -13.82 -10.22
N GLN A 212 23.30 -14.98 -9.91
CA GLN A 212 24.44 -15.55 -10.61
C GLN A 212 24.00 -16.04 -11.99
N THR A 213 24.78 -15.67 -13.00
CA THR A 213 24.57 -16.04 -14.41
C THR A 213 25.91 -16.34 -15.07
N LEU A 214 25.89 -16.77 -16.33
CA LEU A 214 27.12 -17.01 -17.10
C LEU A 214 28.05 -15.78 -17.19
N PHE A 215 27.47 -14.58 -17.23
CA PHE A 215 28.19 -13.31 -17.34
C PHE A 215 28.25 -12.53 -16.03
N ASN A 216 27.34 -12.78 -15.09
CA ASN A 216 27.42 -12.24 -13.74
C ASN A 216 27.99 -13.29 -12.78
N LYS A 217 29.30 -13.20 -12.56
CA LYS A 217 30.04 -14.07 -11.63
C LYS A 217 30.33 -13.39 -10.29
N ASN A 218 29.61 -12.32 -9.96
CA ASN A 218 29.74 -11.75 -8.64
C ASN A 218 29.23 -12.73 -7.57
N ASN A 219 29.72 -12.56 -6.34
CA ASN A 219 29.33 -13.40 -5.20
C ASN A 219 28.19 -12.77 -4.36
N LEU A 220 27.49 -11.77 -4.90
CA LEU A 220 26.39 -11.14 -4.19
C LEU A 220 25.22 -12.12 -4.10
N ASN A 221 24.79 -12.39 -2.88
CA ASN A 221 23.71 -13.32 -2.63
C ASN A 221 22.97 -12.87 -1.35
N PRO A 222 21.63 -12.86 -1.33
CA PRO A 222 20.89 -12.38 -0.16
C PRO A 222 21.16 -13.21 1.10
N ILE A 223 21.78 -14.39 0.99
CA ILE A 223 22.25 -15.20 2.12
C ILE A 223 23.20 -14.43 3.06
N PHE A 224 23.92 -13.43 2.56
CA PHE A 224 24.81 -12.60 3.37
C PHE A 224 24.09 -11.50 4.15
N ILE A 225 22.77 -11.36 3.98
CA ILE A 225 21.91 -10.57 4.88
C ILE A 225 21.70 -11.35 6.18
N ARG A 226 22.73 -11.32 7.04
CA ARG A 226 22.75 -12.05 8.31
C ARG A 226 21.71 -11.52 9.30
N ASN A 227 21.67 -10.19 9.48
CA ASN A 227 20.74 -9.52 10.37
C ASN A 227 19.58 -8.88 9.61
N LYS A 228 18.54 -9.67 9.34
CA LYS A 228 17.33 -9.22 8.62
C LYS A 228 16.64 -8.02 9.28
N LYS A 229 16.65 -7.94 10.61
CA LYS A 229 15.99 -6.84 11.36
C LYS A 229 16.71 -5.51 11.12
N GLU A 230 18.03 -5.52 11.16
CA GLU A 230 18.86 -4.35 10.89
C GLU A 230 18.80 -3.94 9.42
N PHE A 231 18.86 -4.90 8.50
CA PHE A 231 18.68 -4.67 7.06
C PHE A 231 17.36 -3.95 6.76
N ILE A 232 16.23 -4.41 7.33
CA ILE A 232 14.92 -3.77 7.14
C ILE A 232 14.93 -2.31 7.64
N LYS A 233 15.64 -2.03 8.74
CA LYS A 233 15.76 -0.69 9.32
C LYS A 233 16.62 0.23 8.47
N ASN A 234 17.74 -0.26 7.96
CA ASN A 234 18.73 0.52 7.20
C ASN A 234 18.21 0.85 5.80
N THR A 235 17.64 -0.13 5.09
CA THR A 235 17.12 0.04 3.72
C THR A 235 15.79 0.78 3.67
N LYS A 236 14.97 0.64 4.72
CA LYS A 236 13.56 1.07 4.74
C LYS A 236 12.70 0.45 3.62
N ILE A 237 13.18 -0.61 2.97
CA ILE A 237 12.48 -1.27 1.86
C ILE A 237 11.15 -1.84 2.35
N THR A 238 10.06 -1.57 1.64
CA THR A 238 8.71 -2.01 1.99
C THR A 238 8.45 -3.46 1.62
N THR A 239 7.43 -4.07 2.22
CA THR A 239 7.00 -5.43 1.85
C THR A 239 6.54 -5.49 0.40
N HIS A 240 5.86 -4.44 -0.08
CA HIS A 240 5.41 -4.33 -1.47
C HIS A 240 6.58 -4.29 -2.47
N GLU A 241 7.64 -3.53 -2.16
CA GLU A 241 8.84 -3.46 -2.99
C GLU A 241 9.57 -4.80 -3.07
N LEU A 242 9.74 -5.49 -1.93
CA LEU A 242 10.29 -6.84 -1.91
C LEU A 242 9.43 -7.83 -2.72
N GLN A 243 8.10 -7.78 -2.57
CA GLN A 243 7.18 -8.61 -3.35
C GLN A 243 7.25 -8.33 -4.85
N SER A 244 7.40 -7.05 -5.23
CA SER A 244 7.55 -6.65 -6.63
C SER A 244 8.84 -7.22 -7.22
N LEU A 245 9.94 -7.14 -6.47
CA LEU A 245 11.23 -7.70 -6.87
C LEU A 245 11.20 -9.24 -6.98
N ILE A 246 10.57 -9.92 -6.02
CA ILE A 246 10.36 -11.38 -6.06
C ILE A 246 9.51 -11.78 -7.27
N SER A 247 8.42 -11.06 -7.53
CA SER A 247 7.54 -11.33 -8.67
C SER A 247 8.28 -11.15 -9.98
N TYR A 248 9.12 -10.11 -10.08
CA TYR A 248 9.97 -9.89 -11.24
C TYR A 248 10.99 -11.02 -11.44
N LEU A 249 11.72 -11.42 -10.39
CA LEU A 249 12.68 -12.54 -10.44
C LEU A 249 12.02 -13.85 -10.91
N LYS A 250 10.81 -14.14 -10.42
CA LYS A 250 10.04 -15.34 -10.77
C LYS A 250 9.36 -15.25 -12.15
N GLY A 251 9.22 -14.05 -12.70
CA GLY A 251 8.53 -13.80 -13.96
C GLY A 251 9.37 -14.04 -15.21
N ASP A 252 8.69 -14.06 -16.36
CA ASP A 252 9.32 -14.22 -17.67
C ASP A 252 10.08 -12.96 -18.11
N GLU A 253 9.67 -11.78 -17.62
CA GLU A 253 10.36 -10.51 -17.93
C GLU A 253 11.82 -10.50 -17.50
N PHE A 254 12.16 -11.18 -16.39
CA PHE A 254 13.56 -11.31 -15.99
C PHE A 254 14.33 -12.25 -16.91
N SER A 255 13.74 -13.37 -17.31
CA SER A 255 14.33 -14.27 -18.32
C SER A 255 14.59 -13.54 -19.63
N ALA A 256 13.64 -12.72 -20.08
CA ALA A 256 13.77 -11.91 -21.29
C ALA A 256 14.91 -10.89 -21.17
N LEU A 257 15.08 -10.25 -20.01
CA LEU A 257 16.22 -9.34 -19.78
C LEU A 257 17.56 -10.09 -19.83
N LEU A 258 17.63 -11.29 -19.26
CA LEU A 258 18.85 -12.11 -19.30
C LEU A 258 19.20 -12.50 -20.74
N GLU A 259 18.24 -13.01 -21.50
CA GLU A 259 18.41 -13.36 -22.91
C GLU A 259 18.78 -12.15 -23.76
N LEU A 260 18.21 -10.99 -23.45
CA LEU A 260 18.59 -9.74 -24.07
C LEU A 260 20.06 -9.42 -23.81
N ILE A 261 20.59 -9.62 -22.59
CA ILE A 261 22.00 -9.32 -22.28
C ILE A 261 22.94 -10.34 -22.93
N ASN A 262 22.65 -11.64 -22.77
CA ASN A 262 23.43 -12.74 -23.32
C ASN A 262 22.51 -13.89 -23.71
N GLU A 263 22.55 -14.30 -24.98
CA GLU A 263 21.68 -15.35 -25.52
C GLU A 263 21.85 -16.66 -24.75
N GLY A 264 20.72 -17.32 -24.42
CA GLY A 264 20.71 -18.60 -23.70
C GLY A 264 21.00 -18.55 -22.20
N SER A 265 21.19 -17.36 -21.62
CA SER A 265 21.57 -17.21 -20.20
C SER A 265 20.44 -17.47 -19.18
N SER A 266 19.20 -17.68 -19.63
CA SER A 266 18.05 -17.96 -18.75
C SER A 266 18.09 -19.35 -18.09
N GLN A 267 18.88 -20.29 -18.63
CA GLN A 267 18.87 -21.70 -18.20
C GLN A 267 19.75 -22.01 -16.97
N GLU A 268 20.75 -21.18 -16.66
CA GLU A 268 21.69 -21.40 -15.55
C GLU A 268 21.66 -20.20 -14.59
N THR A 269 20.59 -20.09 -13.79
CA THR A 269 20.44 -19.00 -12.81
C THR A 269 19.94 -19.50 -11.46
N ASN A 270 20.36 -18.83 -10.38
CA ASN A 270 19.90 -19.10 -9.02
C ASN A 270 18.71 -18.20 -8.61
N ARG A 271 17.96 -17.64 -9.57
CA ARG A 271 16.91 -16.63 -9.31
C ARG A 271 15.83 -17.08 -8.33
N MET A 272 15.51 -18.38 -8.32
CA MET A 272 14.54 -18.96 -7.38
C MET A 272 15.07 -18.97 -5.96
N GLU A 273 16.34 -19.34 -5.76
CA GLU A 273 16.99 -19.29 -4.44
C GLU A 273 17.05 -17.86 -3.92
N VAL A 274 17.39 -16.89 -4.78
CA VAL A 274 17.38 -15.46 -4.44
C VAL A 274 15.98 -15.03 -4.00
N ALA A 275 14.95 -15.41 -4.76
CA ALA A 275 13.57 -15.07 -4.45
C ALA A 275 13.11 -15.67 -3.10
N GLU A 276 13.43 -16.94 -2.82
CA GLU A 276 13.12 -17.60 -1.54
C GLU A 276 13.80 -16.91 -0.34
N HIS A 277 15.06 -16.49 -0.50
CA HIS A 277 15.74 -15.74 0.55
C HIS A 277 15.06 -14.39 0.83
N LEU A 278 14.59 -13.69 -0.21
CA LEU A 278 13.85 -12.44 -0.05
C LEU A 278 12.46 -12.66 0.58
N GLU A 279 11.78 -13.76 0.27
CA GLU A 279 10.54 -14.17 0.95
C GLU A 279 10.78 -14.37 2.44
N SER A 280 11.93 -14.95 2.81
CA SER A 280 12.30 -15.11 4.21
C SER A 280 12.54 -13.76 4.93
N ILE A 281 12.92 -12.70 4.21
CA ILE A 281 13.01 -11.33 4.74
C ILE A 281 11.61 -10.73 4.92
N ILE A 282 10.69 -10.95 3.97
CA ILE A 282 9.29 -10.56 4.09
C ILE A 282 8.66 -11.19 5.34
N SER A 283 8.89 -12.49 5.55
CA SER A 283 8.37 -13.18 6.74
C SER A 283 8.82 -12.51 8.04
N VAL A 284 10.11 -12.21 8.16
CA VAL A 284 10.65 -11.51 9.34
C VAL A 284 10.07 -10.10 9.45
N LYS A 285 9.92 -9.38 8.34
CA LYS A 285 9.31 -8.04 8.35
C LYS A 285 7.86 -8.08 8.82
N ASN A 286 7.07 -9.03 8.32
CA ASN A 286 5.68 -9.20 8.72
C ASN A 286 5.57 -9.61 10.20
N GLU A 287 6.48 -10.44 10.69
CA GLU A 287 6.57 -10.77 12.12
C GLU A 287 6.87 -9.53 12.97
N LEU A 288 7.82 -8.68 12.55
CA LEU A 288 8.12 -7.42 13.23
C LEU A 288 6.91 -6.47 13.25
N ILE A 289 6.20 -6.36 12.14
CA ILE A 289 4.97 -5.54 12.05
C ILE A 289 3.90 -6.10 12.98
N ALA A 290 3.66 -7.41 12.95
CA ALA A 290 2.70 -8.08 13.83
C ALA A 290 3.05 -7.86 15.31
N ASN A 291 4.31 -8.09 15.68
CA ASN A 291 4.79 -7.85 17.04
C ASN A 291 4.62 -6.38 17.46
N SER A 292 4.90 -5.44 16.55
CA SER A 292 4.68 -4.01 16.80
C SER A 292 3.20 -3.69 17.01
N ILE A 293 2.29 -4.27 16.24
CA ILE A 293 0.83 -4.10 16.42
C ILE A 293 0.41 -4.65 17.79
N VAL A 294 0.87 -5.85 18.13
CA VAL A 294 0.55 -6.51 19.40
C VAL A 294 1.02 -5.67 20.58
N SER A 295 2.26 -5.18 20.54
CA SER A 295 2.86 -4.41 21.64
C SER A 295 2.41 -2.94 21.73
N SER A 296 1.77 -2.40 20.68
CA SER A 296 1.39 -0.98 20.65
C SER A 296 0.14 -0.70 21.48
N ASP A 297 0.17 0.41 22.20
CA ASP A 297 -1.02 0.99 22.84
C ASP A 297 -1.92 1.64 21.80
N LEU A 298 -3.23 1.64 22.06
CA LEU A 298 -4.19 2.31 21.17
C LEU A 298 -3.97 3.82 21.14
N ASP A 299 -4.08 4.42 19.96
CA ASP A 299 -4.02 5.87 19.82
C ASP A 299 -5.34 6.49 20.31
N LYS A 300 -5.27 7.27 21.39
CA LYS A 300 -6.46 7.88 22.03
C LYS A 300 -7.26 8.78 21.08
N VAL A 301 -6.59 9.50 20.17
CA VAL A 301 -7.25 10.41 19.22
C VAL A 301 -8.02 9.59 18.19
N LEU A 302 -7.41 8.55 17.66
CA LEU A 302 -8.07 7.64 16.72
C LEU A 302 -9.21 6.87 17.37
N VAL A 303 -9.05 6.40 18.61
CA VAL A 303 -10.10 5.73 19.38
C VAL A 303 -11.32 6.63 19.54
N ASN A 304 -11.15 7.87 20.00
CA ASN A 304 -12.26 8.80 20.18
C ASN A 304 -12.97 9.10 18.85
N LYS A 305 -12.19 9.33 17.79
CA LYS A 305 -12.73 9.53 16.44
C LYS A 305 -13.53 8.32 15.94
N TYR A 306 -13.08 7.11 16.25
CA TYR A 306 -13.80 5.89 15.90
C TYR A 306 -15.13 5.81 16.67
N ILE A 307 -15.09 6.03 17.99
CA ILE A 307 -16.28 6.04 18.86
C ILE A 307 -17.33 7.03 18.32
N ASP A 308 -16.93 8.26 18.02
CA ASP A 308 -17.85 9.29 17.50
C ASP A 308 -18.51 8.84 16.19
N LYS A 309 -17.72 8.29 15.25
CA LYS A 309 -18.23 7.81 13.97
C LYS A 309 -19.20 6.64 14.10
N VAL A 310 -18.95 5.70 15.01
CA VAL A 310 -19.87 4.59 15.26
C VAL A 310 -21.14 5.11 15.91
N SER A 311 -21.06 6.00 16.92
CA SER A 311 -22.22 6.62 17.56
C SER A 311 -23.13 7.35 16.56
N ILE A 312 -22.54 8.15 15.66
CA ILE A 312 -23.29 8.83 14.59
C ILE A 312 -23.98 7.79 13.68
N SER A 313 -23.25 6.75 13.28
CA SER A 313 -23.81 5.69 12.43
C SER A 313 -24.94 4.93 13.12
N LEU A 314 -24.79 4.61 14.42
CA LEU A 314 -25.82 3.99 15.25
C LEU A 314 -27.07 4.87 15.32
N GLY A 315 -26.91 6.18 15.58
CA GLY A 315 -28.02 7.14 15.56
C GLY A 315 -28.75 7.15 14.22
N GLY A 316 -28.01 7.11 13.10
CA GLY A 316 -28.57 6.99 11.76
C GLY A 316 -29.39 5.72 11.53
N TYR A 317 -28.95 4.57 12.07
CA TYR A 317 -29.70 3.31 12.00
C TYR A 317 -30.94 3.31 12.90
N PHE A 318 -30.83 3.79 14.14
CA PHE A 318 -31.97 3.89 15.05
C PHE A 318 -33.07 4.82 14.52
N ASN A 319 -32.68 5.95 13.92
CA ASN A 319 -33.63 6.90 13.35
C ASN A 319 -34.48 6.32 12.19
N LYS A 320 -34.10 5.18 11.61
CA LYS A 320 -34.90 4.48 10.60
C LYS A 320 -36.15 3.81 11.19
N PHE A 321 -36.18 3.53 12.48
CA PHE A 321 -37.29 2.78 13.08
C PHE A 321 -37.84 3.36 14.38
N VAL A 322 -37.13 4.29 15.01
CA VAL A 322 -37.59 4.92 16.24
C VAL A 322 -37.16 6.39 16.29
N ASP A 323 -38.04 7.23 16.80
CA ASP A 323 -37.70 8.61 17.11
C ASP A 323 -37.10 8.70 18.52
N ILE A 324 -35.78 8.65 18.62
CA ILE A 324 -35.05 8.60 19.91
C ILE A 324 -35.45 9.76 20.84
N ASP A 325 -35.66 10.95 20.28
CA ASP A 325 -35.96 12.16 21.05
C ASP A 325 -37.33 12.11 21.73
N SER A 326 -38.25 11.30 21.20
CA SER A 326 -39.57 11.08 21.80
C SER A 326 -39.56 10.16 23.03
N ILE A 327 -38.46 9.42 23.26
CA ILE A 327 -38.36 8.45 24.34
C ILE A 327 -38.01 9.16 25.67
N PRO A 328 -38.77 8.93 26.76
CA PRO A 328 -38.48 9.52 28.06
C PRO A 328 -37.10 9.15 28.62
N VAL A 329 -36.46 10.12 29.27
CA VAL A 329 -35.11 9.97 29.81
C VAL A 329 -35.14 9.53 31.28
N SER A 330 -34.41 8.47 31.61
CA SER A 330 -34.11 8.04 32.98
C SER A 330 -32.64 7.66 33.12
N ASN A 331 -31.95 8.27 34.08
CA ASN A 331 -30.54 7.99 34.36
C ASN A 331 -30.30 6.63 35.03
N SER A 332 -31.35 5.91 35.43
CA SER A 332 -31.23 4.56 35.99
C SER A 332 -31.04 3.48 34.93
N VAL A 333 -31.28 3.78 33.65
CA VAL A 333 -31.17 2.81 32.56
C VAL A 333 -29.71 2.57 32.23
N VAL A 334 -29.23 1.35 32.49
CA VAL A 334 -27.89 0.87 32.09
C VAL A 334 -28.03 -0.56 31.59
N CYS A 335 -27.68 -0.79 30.33
CA CYS A 335 -27.85 -2.10 29.69
C CYS A 335 -26.53 -2.86 29.57
N ASN A 336 -26.64 -4.17 29.34
CA ASN A 336 -25.49 -5.04 29.11
C ASN A 336 -24.78 -4.70 27.79
N PRO A 337 -23.44 -4.74 27.75
CA PRO A 337 -22.69 -4.49 26.54
C PRO A 337 -22.85 -5.64 25.54
N PHE A 338 -22.79 -5.31 24.25
CA PHE A 338 -22.33 -6.25 23.25
C PHE A 338 -20.90 -5.92 22.87
N TYR A 339 -20.22 -6.92 22.35
CA TYR A 339 -18.82 -6.82 21.99
C TYR A 339 -18.68 -7.01 20.48
N SER A 340 -17.79 -6.24 19.87
CA SER A 340 -17.32 -6.39 18.48
C SER A 340 -15.80 -6.36 18.47
N LEU A 341 -15.19 -7.16 17.60
CA LEU A 341 -13.77 -7.02 17.29
C LEU A 341 -13.59 -5.94 16.23
N ILE A 342 -12.55 -5.12 16.39
CA ILE A 342 -12.08 -4.19 15.37
C ILE A 342 -10.61 -4.52 15.07
N ASN A 343 -10.17 -4.30 13.83
CA ASN A 343 -8.75 -4.45 13.53
C ASN A 343 -7.97 -3.37 14.31
N LYS A 344 -7.00 -3.79 15.14
CA LYS A 344 -6.26 -2.86 16.00
C LYS A 344 -5.57 -1.77 15.19
N ARG A 345 -5.17 -2.05 13.94
CA ARG A 345 -4.54 -1.08 13.03
C ARG A 345 -5.44 0.10 12.66
N GLU A 346 -6.77 -0.01 12.77
CA GLU A 346 -7.71 1.09 12.52
C GLU A 346 -7.66 2.18 13.62
N VAL A 347 -7.11 1.84 14.79
CA VAL A 347 -6.98 2.71 15.97
C VAL A 347 -5.52 2.84 16.44
N LEU A 348 -4.56 2.58 15.56
CA LEU A 348 -3.14 2.78 15.78
C LEU A 348 -2.57 3.81 14.82
N GLN A 349 -1.48 4.46 15.23
CA GLN A 349 -0.65 5.19 14.29
C GLN A 349 -0.04 4.22 13.26
N SER A 350 0.26 4.74 12.08
CA SER A 350 0.82 3.94 11.01
C SER A 350 2.20 3.38 11.40
N ILE A 351 2.32 2.05 11.44
CA ILE A 351 3.55 1.32 11.78
C ILE A 351 4.50 1.17 10.57
N ASP A 352 3.94 0.96 9.39
CA ASP A 352 4.66 0.62 8.14
C ASP A 352 4.35 1.60 6.99
N LYS A 353 3.88 2.81 7.33
CA LYS A 353 3.33 3.82 6.40
C LYS A 353 2.00 3.42 5.74
N VAL A 354 1.38 2.32 6.15
CA VAL A 354 0.05 1.91 5.67
C VAL A 354 -1.03 2.38 6.65
N HIS A 355 -1.95 3.19 6.13
CA HIS A 355 -3.11 3.67 6.86
C HIS A 355 -4.30 2.70 6.71
N TYR A 356 -4.99 2.45 7.82
CA TYR A 356 -6.19 1.61 7.85
C TYR A 356 -7.43 2.49 8.01
N SER A 357 -8.44 2.27 7.17
CA SER A 357 -9.72 2.99 7.23
C SER A 357 -10.61 2.40 8.32
N MET A 358 -11.23 3.27 9.12
CA MET A 358 -12.20 2.88 10.15
C MET A 358 -13.50 2.37 9.52
N ASN A 359 -13.90 1.13 9.82
CA ASN A 359 -15.12 0.52 9.30
C ASN A 359 -16.37 0.80 10.17
N SER A 360 -16.56 2.07 10.56
CA SER A 360 -17.55 2.47 11.57
C SER A 360 -19.00 2.13 11.21
N SER A 361 -19.38 2.28 9.93
CA SER A 361 -20.76 2.04 9.48
C SER A 361 -21.11 0.55 9.49
N HIS A 362 -20.15 -0.32 9.15
CA HIS A 362 -20.33 -1.77 9.21
C HIS A 362 -20.50 -2.24 10.64
N HIS A 363 -19.65 -1.80 11.57
CA HIS A 363 -19.80 -2.19 12.97
C HIS A 363 -21.10 -1.70 13.60
N ALA A 364 -21.53 -0.48 13.26
CA ALA A 364 -22.83 0.03 13.68
C ALA A 364 -23.98 -0.84 13.13
N GLU A 365 -23.93 -1.20 11.86
CA GLU A 365 -24.94 -2.04 11.20
C GLU A 365 -25.05 -3.43 11.85
N VAL A 366 -23.91 -4.15 11.93
CA VAL A 366 -23.83 -5.49 12.53
C VAL A 366 -24.36 -5.48 13.95
N PHE A 367 -24.00 -4.45 14.72
CA PHE A 367 -24.46 -4.32 16.10
C PHE A 367 -25.97 -4.05 16.19
N VAL A 368 -26.52 -3.13 15.39
CA VAL A 368 -27.98 -2.87 15.42
C VAL A 368 -28.76 -4.11 15.02
N TYR A 369 -28.30 -4.86 14.03
CA TYR A 369 -28.93 -6.13 13.67
C TYR A 369 -28.87 -7.16 14.80
N ALA A 370 -27.72 -7.33 15.44
CA ALA A 370 -27.58 -8.24 16.58
C ALA A 370 -28.50 -7.84 17.75
N TRP A 371 -28.61 -6.54 18.03
CA TRP A 371 -29.51 -6.02 19.05
C TRP A 371 -30.98 -6.25 18.69
N LEU A 372 -31.38 -5.95 17.45
CA LEU A 372 -32.75 -6.16 16.98
C LEU A 372 -33.13 -7.65 17.01
N HIS A 373 -32.24 -8.55 16.58
CA HIS A 373 -32.50 -9.99 16.66
C HIS A 373 -32.72 -10.46 18.09
N LYS A 374 -31.87 -10.03 19.04
CA LYS A 374 -32.03 -10.38 20.45
C LYS A 374 -33.35 -9.86 21.03
N MET A 375 -33.76 -8.66 20.62
CA MET A 375 -35.04 -8.06 21.01
C MET A 375 -36.23 -8.84 20.43
N LEU A 376 -36.18 -9.18 19.14
CA LEU A 376 -37.22 -9.97 18.47
C LEU A 376 -37.33 -11.40 19.04
N ASP A 377 -36.21 -12.02 19.42
CA ASP A 377 -36.21 -13.33 20.10
C ASP A 377 -36.95 -13.27 21.45
N GLY A 378 -36.87 -12.13 22.16
CA GLY A 378 -37.54 -11.92 23.44
C GLY A 378 -39.07 -11.86 23.36
N ILE A 379 -39.63 -11.53 22.19
CA ILE A 379 -41.09 -11.46 21.94
C ILE A 379 -41.62 -12.65 21.15
N LYS A 380 -40.77 -13.65 20.88
CA LYS A 380 -41.13 -14.83 20.08
C LYS A 380 -42.36 -15.55 20.65
N GLY A 381 -43.38 -15.73 19.82
CA GLY A 381 -44.63 -16.41 20.16
C GLY A 381 -45.56 -15.63 21.10
N GLN A 382 -45.26 -14.35 21.39
CA GLN A 382 -46.08 -13.49 22.25
C GLN A 382 -46.98 -12.53 21.46
N TYR A 383 -46.93 -12.57 20.11
CA TYR A 383 -47.74 -11.69 19.27
C TYR A 383 -49.23 -12.05 19.36
N LYS A 384 -50.08 -11.03 19.43
CA LYS A 384 -51.53 -11.20 19.62
C LYS A 384 -52.29 -10.95 18.33
N ASP A 385 -51.90 -9.92 17.57
CA ASP A 385 -52.64 -9.46 16.39
C ASP A 385 -51.71 -9.28 15.18
N VAL A 386 -52.16 -9.75 14.02
CA VAL A 386 -51.51 -9.52 12.72
C VAL A 386 -52.54 -8.90 11.80
N ASN A 387 -52.39 -7.61 11.52
CA ASN A 387 -53.27 -6.83 10.67
C ASN A 387 -52.80 -6.94 9.22
N GLU A 388 -53.57 -7.62 8.38
CA GLU A 388 -53.28 -7.67 6.94
C GLU A 388 -53.60 -6.32 6.29
N ILE A 389 -52.65 -5.81 5.51
CA ILE A 389 -52.80 -4.57 4.73
C ILE A 389 -52.49 -4.87 3.26
N GLU A 390 -53.05 -4.08 2.34
CA GLU A 390 -52.88 -4.29 0.91
C GLU A 390 -51.72 -3.47 0.34
N ASP A 391 -51.40 -2.31 0.95
CA ASP A 391 -50.35 -1.41 0.49
C ASP A 391 -49.53 -0.77 1.62
N VAL A 392 -48.28 -0.42 1.31
CA VAL A 392 -47.32 0.21 2.24
C VAL A 392 -47.74 1.63 2.67
N SER A 393 -48.71 2.25 1.98
CA SER A 393 -49.30 3.54 2.37
C SER A 393 -50.25 3.46 3.56
N GLU A 394 -50.72 2.27 3.92
CA GLU A 394 -51.58 2.04 5.10
C GLU A 394 -50.78 2.00 6.42
N LEU A 395 -49.45 1.99 6.33
CA LEU A 395 -48.59 1.97 7.50
C LEU A 395 -48.68 3.29 8.30
N PRO A 396 -48.65 3.24 9.64
CA PRO A 396 -48.86 4.41 10.49
C PRO A 396 -47.70 5.42 10.47
N SER A 397 -46.52 4.99 10.00
CA SER A 397 -45.29 5.79 9.98
C SER A 397 -44.28 5.22 8.99
N ASP A 398 -43.27 6.00 8.64
CA ASP A 398 -42.09 5.53 7.90
C ASP A 398 -40.99 4.98 8.83
N LYS A 399 -41.07 5.25 10.14
CA LYS A 399 -40.16 4.75 11.17
C LYS A 399 -40.66 3.41 11.72
N LEU A 400 -40.28 2.31 11.06
CA LEU A 400 -40.74 0.95 11.39
C LEU A 400 -39.60 -0.05 11.35
N ILE A 401 -39.78 -1.21 11.97
CA ILE A 401 -38.95 -2.39 11.73
C ILE A 401 -39.68 -3.27 10.72
N THR A 402 -39.08 -3.50 9.56
CA THR A 402 -39.57 -4.44 8.56
C THR A 402 -38.86 -5.78 8.70
N ILE A 403 -39.62 -6.85 8.82
CA ILE A 403 -39.14 -8.22 8.94
C ILE A 403 -39.51 -8.97 7.65
N HIS A 404 -38.49 -9.36 6.89
CA HIS A 404 -38.64 -10.22 5.73
C HIS A 404 -38.77 -11.68 6.23
N TYR A 405 -40.00 -12.16 6.34
CA TYR A 405 -40.31 -13.44 6.97
C TYR A 405 -40.48 -14.55 5.93
N MET A 406 -39.60 -15.55 5.96
CA MET A 406 -39.61 -16.71 5.05
C MET A 406 -39.59 -16.39 3.54
N VAL A 407 -39.22 -15.17 3.15
CA VAL A 407 -39.07 -14.76 1.74
C VAL A 407 -37.64 -15.03 1.27
N LYS A 408 -37.44 -15.96 0.33
CA LYS A 408 -36.11 -16.30 -0.23
C LYS A 408 -36.02 -15.94 -1.71
N GLY A 409 -35.07 -15.07 -2.06
CA GLY A 409 -34.63 -14.86 -3.45
C GLY A 409 -35.62 -14.09 -4.34
N GLU A 410 -36.66 -13.46 -3.78
CA GLU A 410 -37.68 -12.76 -4.57
C GLU A 410 -37.43 -11.25 -4.59
N ALA A 411 -36.61 -10.77 -5.53
CA ALA A 411 -36.24 -9.35 -5.67
C ALA A 411 -37.45 -8.40 -5.73
N SER A 412 -38.57 -8.85 -6.31
CA SER A 412 -39.83 -8.11 -6.39
C SER A 412 -40.46 -7.84 -5.02
N VAL A 413 -40.23 -8.69 -4.01
CA VAL A 413 -40.83 -8.49 -2.69
C VAL A 413 -40.11 -7.38 -1.90
N TYR A 414 -38.84 -7.12 -2.17
CA TYR A 414 -38.01 -6.24 -1.34
C TYR A 414 -38.00 -4.75 -1.76
N ARG A 415 -38.62 -4.41 -2.89
CA ARG A 415 -38.38 -3.13 -3.59
C ARG A 415 -39.00 -1.90 -2.92
N TYR A 416 -40.00 -2.10 -2.04
CA TYR A 416 -40.79 -1.02 -1.43
C TYR A 416 -40.92 -1.11 0.11
N SER A 417 -40.05 -1.88 0.78
CA SER A 417 -40.07 -1.90 2.25
C SER A 417 -39.57 -0.60 2.86
N LYS A 418 -40.24 -0.16 3.95
CA LYS A 418 -39.91 1.05 4.72
C LYS A 418 -39.13 0.71 6.00
N GLY A 419 -38.52 1.72 6.61
CA GLY A 419 -37.84 1.58 7.89
C GLY A 419 -36.62 0.66 7.90
N MET A 420 -36.30 0.08 9.07
CA MET A 420 -35.15 -0.79 9.31
C MET A 420 -35.46 -2.23 8.94
N ARG A 421 -34.69 -2.84 8.03
CA ARG A 421 -35.02 -4.13 7.41
C ARG A 421 -34.24 -5.29 8.01
N ILE A 422 -34.91 -6.29 8.56
CA ILE A 422 -34.31 -7.52 9.10
C ILE A 422 -34.80 -8.72 8.29
N THR A 423 -34.00 -9.77 8.18
CA THR A 423 -34.40 -11.01 7.49
C THR A 423 -34.53 -12.17 8.47
N ASP A 424 -35.69 -12.85 8.43
CA ASP A 424 -35.94 -14.13 9.10
C ASP A 424 -36.30 -15.19 8.06
N SER A 425 -35.29 -15.70 7.36
CA SER A 425 -35.46 -16.67 6.26
C SER A 425 -35.85 -18.08 6.72
N LYS A 426 -35.71 -18.38 8.02
CA LYS A 426 -36.01 -19.69 8.62
C LYS A 426 -37.35 -19.69 9.38
N GLY A 427 -37.97 -18.52 9.52
CA GLY A 427 -39.24 -18.37 10.20
C GLY A 427 -39.16 -18.54 11.71
N VAL A 428 -38.00 -18.25 12.32
CA VAL A 428 -37.71 -18.48 13.75
C VAL A 428 -38.67 -17.70 14.65
N LEU A 429 -39.16 -16.54 14.21
CA LEU A 429 -40.10 -15.70 14.95
C LEU A 429 -41.52 -16.27 15.00
N GLY A 430 -41.83 -17.23 14.13
CA GLY A 430 -43.11 -17.91 14.10
C GLY A 430 -44.29 -17.02 13.70
N LEU A 431 -44.09 -15.99 12.87
CA LEU A 431 -45.10 -14.95 12.55
C LEU A 431 -46.24 -15.43 11.62
N GLY A 432 -46.19 -16.66 11.11
CA GLY A 432 -47.24 -17.26 10.29
C GLY A 432 -46.83 -17.46 8.84
N SER A 433 -47.47 -16.74 7.92
CA SER A 433 -47.29 -16.91 6.47
C SER A 433 -46.08 -16.14 5.92
N PRO A 434 -45.41 -16.62 4.84
CA PRO A 434 -44.33 -15.87 4.20
C PRO A 434 -44.79 -14.48 3.73
N GLY A 435 -43.95 -13.45 3.91
CA GLY A 435 -44.25 -12.09 3.48
C GLY A 435 -43.43 -11.02 4.20
N LEU A 436 -43.92 -9.78 4.13
CA LEU A 436 -43.34 -8.63 4.83
C LEU A 436 -44.16 -8.32 6.08
N TYR A 437 -43.50 -8.31 7.23
CA TYR A 437 -44.09 -7.88 8.49
C TYR A 437 -43.52 -6.53 8.90
N TYR A 438 -44.37 -5.62 9.37
CA TYR A 438 -43.97 -4.31 9.84
C TYR A 438 -44.36 -4.15 11.30
N MET A 439 -43.41 -3.66 12.10
CA MET A 439 -43.57 -3.43 13.52
C MET A 439 -43.26 -1.97 13.83
N ASP A 440 -44.22 -1.27 14.42
CA ASP A 440 -43.98 0.04 15.02
C ASP A 440 -43.42 -0.15 16.43
N PHE A 441 -42.14 0.20 16.59
CA PHE A 441 -41.39 -0.04 17.81
C PHE A 441 -42.01 0.61 19.05
N LEU A 442 -42.50 1.84 18.95
CA LEU A 442 -43.07 2.56 20.12
C LEU A 442 -44.51 2.17 20.43
N SER A 443 -45.23 1.60 19.44
CA SER A 443 -46.55 1.00 19.70
C SER A 443 -46.44 -0.30 20.48
N VAL A 444 -45.38 -1.07 20.22
CA VAL A 444 -45.17 -2.41 20.77
C VAL A 444 -44.45 -2.38 22.12
N PHE A 445 -43.56 -1.42 22.34
CA PHE A 445 -42.74 -1.35 23.54
C PHE A 445 -42.89 -0.02 24.28
N SER A 446 -43.04 -0.11 25.60
CA SER A 446 -42.80 1.03 26.49
C SER A 446 -41.30 1.16 26.74
N CYS A 447 -40.73 2.32 26.40
CA CYS A 447 -39.29 2.54 26.42
C CYS A 447 -38.84 3.62 27.42
N LEU A 448 -37.70 3.40 28.05
CA LEU A 448 -36.94 4.40 28.81
C LEU A 448 -35.50 4.42 28.29
N ARG A 449 -34.94 5.60 28.08
CA ARG A 449 -33.54 5.75 27.64
C ARG A 449 -32.70 6.51 28.65
N ASN A 450 -31.40 6.25 28.66
CA ASN A 450 -30.45 7.14 29.32
C ASN A 450 -30.22 8.42 28.48
N THR A 451 -29.68 9.45 29.11
CA THR A 451 -29.18 10.66 28.44
C THR A 451 -28.11 10.29 27.41
N ASN A 452 -27.17 9.41 27.81
CA ASN A 452 -26.20 8.81 26.89
C ASN A 452 -26.78 7.51 26.33
N LEU A 453 -27.38 7.59 25.15
CA LEU A 453 -28.01 6.42 24.52
C LEU A 453 -26.98 5.35 24.14
N PHE A 454 -25.81 5.76 23.64
CA PHE A 454 -24.75 4.86 23.22
C PHE A 454 -23.50 5.09 24.08
N ASP A 455 -23.13 4.10 24.89
CA ASP A 455 -21.84 4.08 25.56
C ASP A 455 -20.91 3.11 24.82
N LEU A 456 -19.86 3.64 24.19
CA LEU A 456 -18.85 2.86 23.51
C LEU A 456 -17.52 2.97 24.23
N LYS A 457 -16.82 1.85 24.32
CA LYS A 457 -15.44 1.77 24.79
C LYS A 457 -14.66 0.87 23.84
N ILE A 458 -13.48 1.32 23.43
CA ILE A 458 -12.53 0.52 22.67
C ILE A 458 -11.31 0.31 23.55
N GLU A 459 -10.93 -0.94 23.76
CA GLU A 459 -9.77 -1.31 24.55
C GLU A 459 -8.92 -2.35 23.83
N SER A 460 -7.62 -2.36 24.12
CA SER A 460 -6.74 -3.43 23.64
C SER A 460 -7.18 -4.76 24.25
N ILE A 461 -7.00 -5.83 23.49
CA ILE A 461 -7.08 -7.17 24.06
C ILE A 461 -5.80 -7.42 24.86
N SER A 462 -5.97 -7.85 26.10
CA SER A 462 -4.90 -8.14 27.06
C SER A 462 -5.24 -9.41 27.84
N ASP A 463 -4.32 -9.85 28.70
CA ASP A 463 -4.55 -11.01 29.57
C ASP A 463 -5.79 -10.85 30.47
N GLU A 464 -6.22 -9.61 30.73
CA GLU A 464 -7.38 -9.30 31.57
C GLU A 464 -8.71 -9.62 30.88
N ASN A 465 -8.81 -9.42 29.55
CA ASN A 465 -10.07 -9.59 28.80
C ASN A 465 -10.01 -10.74 27.76
N ILE A 466 -8.85 -11.38 27.56
CA ILE A 466 -8.67 -12.45 26.57
C ILE A 466 -9.63 -13.63 26.76
N SER A 467 -9.95 -13.99 28.01
CA SER A 467 -10.87 -15.09 28.32
C SER A 467 -12.30 -14.80 27.86
N LEU A 468 -12.76 -13.56 28.08
CA LEU A 468 -14.05 -13.08 27.56
C LEU A 468 -14.06 -13.14 26.02
N VAL A 469 -13.00 -12.62 25.40
CA VAL A 469 -12.88 -12.53 23.95
C VAL A 469 -12.88 -13.92 23.29
N LYS A 470 -12.09 -14.88 23.82
CA LYS A 470 -12.07 -16.27 23.33
C LYS A 470 -13.39 -17.02 23.58
N GLY A 471 -14.17 -16.61 24.57
CA GLY A 471 -15.52 -17.14 24.80
C GLY A 471 -16.55 -16.65 23.76
N LEU A 472 -16.33 -15.48 23.17
CA LEU A 472 -17.23 -14.85 22.20
C LEU A 472 -16.84 -15.10 20.74
N TYR A 473 -15.54 -15.31 20.48
CA TYR A 473 -14.98 -15.37 19.13
C TYR A 473 -14.03 -16.56 18.93
N ASN A 474 -14.11 -17.21 17.77
CA ASN A 474 -13.18 -18.26 17.36
C ASN A 474 -12.12 -17.67 16.42
N PHE A 475 -10.87 -17.63 16.89
CA PHE A 475 -9.74 -17.03 16.18
C PHE A 475 -9.01 -17.99 15.22
N LYS A 476 -9.35 -19.29 15.20
CA LYS A 476 -8.60 -20.31 14.44
C LYS A 476 -7.08 -20.17 14.64
N ASP A 477 -6.36 -19.73 13.61
CA ASP A 477 -4.89 -19.55 13.56
C ASP A 477 -4.45 -18.08 13.74
N GLU A 478 -5.39 -17.15 13.92
CA GLU A 478 -5.09 -15.73 14.07
C GLU A 478 -4.75 -15.38 15.52
N ASN A 479 -3.83 -14.41 15.70
CA ASN A 479 -3.49 -13.90 17.01
C ASN A 479 -4.55 -12.89 17.49
N PRO A 480 -5.29 -13.16 18.60
CA PRO A 480 -6.32 -12.24 19.11
C PRO A 480 -5.79 -10.84 19.45
N LEU A 481 -4.51 -10.71 19.80
CA LEU A 481 -3.88 -9.44 20.16
C LEU A 481 -3.70 -8.48 18.98
N MET A 482 -3.99 -8.94 17.75
CA MET A 482 -4.05 -8.12 16.55
C MET A 482 -5.36 -7.30 16.45
N TYR A 483 -6.30 -7.55 17.36
CA TYR A 483 -7.59 -6.89 17.42
C TYR A 483 -7.71 -5.99 18.65
N ALA A 484 -8.65 -5.05 18.60
CA ALA A 484 -9.14 -4.34 19.76
C ALA A 484 -10.61 -4.74 20.01
N LEU A 485 -10.99 -4.71 21.29
CA LEU A 485 -12.34 -5.02 21.72
C LEU A 485 -13.15 -3.74 21.81
N MET A 486 -14.20 -3.64 21.01
CA MET A 486 -15.20 -2.58 21.12
C MET A 486 -16.39 -3.10 21.92
N SER A 487 -16.65 -2.53 23.09
CA SER A 487 -17.88 -2.76 23.84
C SER A 487 -18.87 -1.63 23.57
N ILE A 488 -20.10 -1.98 23.20
CA ILE A 488 -21.18 -1.03 22.92
C ILE A 488 -22.35 -1.35 23.84
N ARG A 489 -22.85 -0.35 24.58
CA ARG A 489 -24.11 -0.43 25.33
C ARG A 489 -25.12 0.50 24.67
N ILE A 490 -26.30 -0.02 24.39
CA ILE A 490 -27.48 0.80 24.11
C ILE A 490 -28.24 0.92 25.42
N ASN A 491 -28.20 2.09 26.05
CA ASN A 491 -28.93 2.33 27.28
C ASN A 491 -30.39 2.67 26.96
N LEU A 492 -31.09 1.67 26.42
CA LEU A 492 -32.50 1.69 26.10
C LEU A 492 -33.15 0.45 26.72
N GLU A 493 -33.93 0.67 27.76
CA GLU A 493 -34.79 -0.35 28.34
C GLU A 493 -36.14 -0.33 27.64
N PHE A 494 -36.67 -1.51 27.35
CA PHE A 494 -37.97 -1.66 26.73
C PHE A 494 -38.75 -2.78 27.42
N ILE A 495 -40.04 -2.56 27.59
CA ILE A 495 -40.98 -3.51 28.20
C ILE A 495 -42.10 -3.76 27.19
N ASN A 496 -42.45 -5.04 27.00
CA ASN A 496 -43.51 -5.45 26.09
C ASN A 496 -44.83 -4.85 26.54
N ASN A 497 -45.52 -4.14 25.65
CA ASN A 497 -46.89 -3.71 25.90
C ASN A 497 -47.84 -4.90 25.73
N ASP A 498 -48.96 -4.87 26.45
CA ASP A 498 -50.07 -5.80 26.23
C ASP A 498 -50.74 -5.52 24.87
N GLY A 499 -50.26 -6.16 23.80
CA GLY A 499 -50.82 -5.98 22.46
C GLY A 499 -49.81 -5.94 21.32
N LEU A 500 -48.88 -6.92 21.29
CA LEU A 500 -47.92 -7.10 20.19
C LEU A 500 -48.65 -7.26 18.85
N SER A 501 -48.71 -6.17 18.08
CA SER A 501 -49.41 -6.07 16.81
C SER A 501 -48.44 -5.87 15.66
N PHE A 502 -48.63 -6.61 14.57
CA PHE A 502 -47.84 -6.47 13.35
C PHE A 502 -48.75 -6.11 12.18
N TYR A 503 -48.21 -5.38 11.20
CA TYR A 503 -48.85 -5.26 9.89
C TYR A 503 -48.23 -6.27 8.92
N TYR A 504 -49.04 -6.91 8.10
CA TYR A 504 -48.60 -7.99 7.20
C TYR A 504 -48.99 -7.70 5.76
N ILE A 505 -48.03 -7.86 4.85
CA ILE A 505 -48.25 -7.89 3.41
C ILE A 505 -47.78 -9.25 2.88
N SER A 506 -48.69 -9.98 2.25
CA SER A 506 -48.39 -11.27 1.63
C SER A 506 -47.44 -11.13 0.44
N VAL A 507 -46.74 -12.22 0.11
CA VAL A 507 -45.85 -12.27 -1.07
C VAL A 507 -46.60 -11.90 -2.36
N ASP A 508 -47.83 -12.36 -2.52
CA ASP A 508 -48.63 -12.09 -3.72
C ASP A 508 -49.05 -10.62 -3.81
N SER A 509 -49.42 -10.01 -2.69
CA SER A 509 -49.68 -8.56 -2.62
C SER A 509 -48.43 -7.75 -2.95
N CYS A 510 -47.26 -8.12 -2.42
CA CYS A 510 -45.98 -7.49 -2.76
C CYS A 510 -45.67 -7.57 -4.28
N LYS A 511 -45.94 -8.71 -4.92
CA LYS A 511 -45.78 -8.89 -6.37
C LYS A 511 -46.73 -7.98 -7.16
N LYS A 512 -47.99 -7.85 -6.73
CA LYS A 512 -48.98 -6.95 -7.34
C LYS A 512 -48.56 -5.48 -7.21
N ILE A 513 -48.16 -5.03 -6.02
CA ILE A 513 -47.65 -3.66 -5.78
C ILE A 513 -46.49 -3.36 -6.73
N THR A 514 -45.55 -4.30 -6.85
CA THR A 514 -44.38 -4.15 -7.71
C THR A 514 -44.76 -4.06 -9.19
N ALA A 515 -45.64 -4.93 -9.66
CA ALA A 515 -46.12 -4.89 -11.04
C ALA A 515 -46.86 -3.58 -11.37
N LEU A 516 -47.73 -3.12 -10.45
CA LEU A 516 -48.46 -1.85 -10.60
C LEU A 516 -47.52 -0.65 -10.65
N HIS A 517 -46.47 -0.66 -9.83
CA HIS A 517 -45.49 0.42 -9.81
C HIS A 517 -44.57 0.42 -11.05
N GLU A 518 -44.14 -0.75 -11.52
CA GLU A 518 -43.40 -0.87 -12.79
C GLU A 518 -44.25 -0.43 -13.98
N GLN A 519 -45.55 -0.74 -13.98
CA GLN A 519 -46.48 -0.26 -14.99
C GLN A 519 -46.62 1.27 -14.95
N LYS A 520 -46.76 1.87 -13.77
CA LYS A 520 -46.79 3.34 -13.60
C LYS A 520 -45.49 4.01 -14.07
N LEU A 521 -44.33 3.44 -13.73
CA LEU A 521 -43.04 3.92 -14.22
C LEU A 521 -42.97 3.86 -15.75
N ARG A 522 -43.31 2.73 -16.36
CA ARG A 522 -43.33 2.58 -17.84
C ARG A 522 -44.27 3.58 -18.51
N LEU A 523 -45.44 3.84 -17.93
CA LEU A 523 -46.37 4.87 -18.42
C LEU A 523 -45.77 6.28 -18.28
N SER A 524 -45.12 6.61 -17.16
CA SER A 524 -44.44 7.90 -16.96
C SER A 524 -43.25 8.14 -17.89
N PHE A 525 -42.58 7.07 -18.36
CA PHE A 525 -41.54 7.14 -19.39
C PHE A 525 -42.12 7.32 -20.80
N ASN A 526 -43.29 6.74 -21.08
CA ASN A 526 -43.98 6.90 -22.36
C ASN A 526 -44.71 8.24 -22.49
N ASP A 527 -45.08 8.89 -21.38
CA ASP A 527 -45.71 10.23 -21.36
C ASP A 527 -44.70 11.39 -21.47
N LYS A 528 -43.39 11.13 -21.45
CA LYS A 528 -42.39 12.10 -21.90
C LYS A 528 -42.28 12.03 -23.42
N LYS A 529 -43.10 12.83 -24.11
CA LYS A 529 -42.82 13.23 -25.51
C LYS A 529 -41.39 13.80 -25.61
N PRO A 530 -40.69 13.62 -26.75
CA PRO A 530 -39.44 14.32 -26.98
C PRO A 530 -39.70 15.83 -26.90
N MET A 531 -38.88 16.55 -26.14
CA MET A 531 -38.76 18.00 -26.31
C MET A 531 -38.07 18.24 -27.67
N ASP A 532 -38.87 18.28 -28.73
CA ASP A 532 -38.58 19.04 -29.93
C ASP A 532 -39.58 20.19 -29.96
N ASP A 533 -39.15 21.36 -29.47
CA ASP A 533 -39.50 22.66 -30.04
C ASP A 533 -38.57 23.71 -29.42
N ILE A 534 -37.45 23.91 -30.11
CA ILE A 534 -36.72 25.17 -30.10
C ILE A 534 -37.63 26.17 -30.83
N GLY A 535 -38.09 27.18 -30.10
CA GLY A 535 -38.79 28.33 -30.64
C GLY A 535 -38.28 29.59 -29.94
N GLU A 536 -37.35 30.26 -30.61
CA GLU A 536 -36.83 31.62 -30.44
C GLU A 536 -37.57 32.55 -29.47
N LEU A 537 -36.83 33.29 -28.63
CA LEU A 537 -36.71 34.75 -28.75
C LEU A 537 -35.73 35.33 -27.71
N SER A 538 -34.83 36.15 -28.26
CA SER A 538 -33.98 37.20 -27.67
C SER A 538 -34.57 37.94 -26.45
N ASP A 539 -33.82 38.08 -25.36
CA ASP A 539 -32.84 39.16 -25.07
C ASP A 539 -31.93 38.76 -23.89
#